data_AF-A0A920MAK4-F1
#
_entry.id   AF-A0A920MAK4-F1
#
_cell.length_a   1.000
_cell.length_b   1.000
_cell.length_c   1.000
_cell.angle_alpha   90.00
_cell.angle_beta   90.00
_cell.angle_gamma   90.00
#
_symmetry.space_group_name_H-M   'P 1'
#
loop_
_entity.id
_entity.type
_entity.pdbx_description
1 polymer ?
#
loop_
_entity_poly.entity_id
_entity_poly.type
_entity_poly.pdbx_seq_one_letter_code
_entity_poly.pdbx_strand_id
1 'polypeptide(L)'
;MKRCTKLILEGGFQPLRRTLLLEQLELNEKEGIALLKACAHQNRLVQVSEDLYYTPGQIDQAVALLRKHFKNQPVVTVIDFKELLDISRKHAVELLEYFDSQHLTIRQENQRVPARIMEA
;
A
#
# COMPACT_ATOMS: atom_id res chain seq x y z
N MET A 1 -5.06 1.45 -19.32
CA MET A 1 -3.94 1.26 -18.36
C MET A 1 -3.41 2.58 -17.78
N LYS A 2 -2.87 3.52 -18.58
CA LYS A 2 -2.30 4.80 -18.06
C LYS A 2 -3.25 5.60 -17.14
N ARG A 3 -4.55 5.66 -17.48
CA ARG A 3 -5.58 6.34 -16.66
C ARG A 3 -5.76 5.72 -15.26
N CYS A 4 -5.78 4.40 -15.15
CA CYS A 4 -5.94 3.69 -13.87
C CYS A 4 -4.76 3.97 -12.92
N THR A 5 -3.53 3.82 -13.40
CA THR A 5 -2.33 4.13 -12.61
C THR A 5 -2.30 5.61 -12.20
N LYS A 6 -2.72 6.53 -13.09
CA LYS A 6 -2.80 7.95 -12.80
C LYS A 6 -3.78 8.26 -11.64
N LEU A 7 -5.00 7.71 -11.68
CA LEU A 7 -6.00 7.90 -10.62
C LEU A 7 -5.52 7.38 -9.25
N ILE A 8 -4.82 6.24 -9.24
CA ILE A 8 -4.21 5.68 -8.02
C ILE A 8 -3.11 6.60 -7.49
N LEU A 9 -2.28 7.15 -8.38
CA LEU A 9 -1.17 8.02 -7.99
C LEU A 9 -1.65 9.37 -7.44
N GLU A 10 -2.73 9.93 -8.00
CA GLU A 10 -3.36 11.19 -7.54
C GLU A 10 -3.88 11.11 -6.10
N GLY A 11 -4.22 9.91 -5.61
CA GLY A 11 -4.62 9.69 -4.21
C GLY A 11 -3.48 9.63 -3.21
N GLY A 12 -2.22 9.74 -3.62
CA GLY A 12 -1.07 9.66 -2.71
C GLY A 12 -1.07 8.34 -1.93
N PHE A 13 -0.92 8.37 -0.60
CA PHE A 13 -0.98 7.14 0.20
C PHE A 13 -2.41 6.69 0.56
N GLN A 14 -3.43 7.36 0.04
CA GLN A 14 -4.85 7.06 0.23
C GLN A 14 -5.56 6.93 -1.13
N PRO A 15 -5.15 5.96 -1.97
CA PRO A 15 -5.73 5.81 -3.30
C PRO A 15 -7.21 5.44 -3.23
N LEU A 16 -7.93 5.71 -4.32
CA LEU A 16 -9.32 5.32 -4.47
C LEU A 16 -9.46 3.80 -4.28
N ARG A 17 -10.48 3.42 -3.50
CA ARG A 17 -10.89 2.03 -3.33
C ARG A 17 -11.44 1.46 -4.64
N ARG A 18 -11.42 0.13 -4.79
CA ARG A 18 -11.79 -0.58 -6.03
C ARG A 18 -13.11 -0.06 -6.57
N THR A 19 -14.16 0.00 -5.76
CA THR A 19 -15.50 0.43 -6.20
C THR A 19 -15.46 1.82 -6.86
N LEU A 20 -14.91 2.82 -6.17
CA LEU A 20 -14.85 4.20 -6.67
C LEU A 20 -13.84 4.35 -7.83
N LEU A 21 -12.75 3.58 -7.82
CA LEU A 21 -11.78 3.55 -8.90
C LEU A 21 -12.42 3.02 -10.20
N LEU A 22 -13.23 1.95 -10.12
CA LEU A 22 -13.91 1.40 -11.29
C LEU A 22 -14.99 2.34 -11.81
N GLU A 23 -15.72 3.01 -10.92
CA GLU A 23 -16.67 4.07 -11.28
C GLU A 23 -15.98 5.21 -12.06
N GLN A 24 -14.85 5.71 -11.57
CA GLN A 24 -14.06 6.75 -12.25
C GLN A 24 -13.44 6.30 -13.58
N LEU A 25 -13.34 4.99 -13.81
CA LEU A 25 -12.87 4.39 -15.05
C LEU A 25 -14.02 4.02 -15.99
N GLU A 26 -15.28 4.17 -15.56
CA GLU A 26 -16.49 3.78 -16.30
C GLU A 26 -16.48 2.28 -16.67
N LEU A 27 -16.01 1.43 -15.75
CA LEU A 27 -15.90 -0.01 -15.94
C LEU A 27 -16.88 -0.76 -15.03
N ASN A 28 -17.46 -1.85 -15.54
CA ASN A 28 -18.15 -2.79 -14.67
C ASN A 28 -17.15 -3.62 -13.84
N GLU A 29 -17.65 -4.32 -12.83
CA GLU A 29 -16.81 -5.07 -11.89
C GLU A 29 -15.93 -6.13 -12.59
N LYS A 30 -16.49 -6.88 -13.55
CA LYS A 30 -15.76 -7.93 -14.26
C LYS A 30 -14.59 -7.37 -15.07
N GLU A 31 -14.84 -6.31 -15.84
CA GLU A 31 -13.82 -5.60 -16.64
C GLU A 31 -12.77 -4.94 -15.75
N GLY A 32 -13.22 -4.29 -14.68
CA GLY A 32 -12.37 -3.62 -13.72
C GLY A 32 -11.41 -4.58 -13.01
N ILE A 33 -11.91 -5.70 -12.51
CA ILE A 33 -11.07 -6.75 -11.89
C ILE A 33 -10.07 -7.30 -12.89
N ALA A 34 -10.49 -7.57 -14.13
CA ALA A 34 -9.57 -8.05 -15.18
C ALA A 34 -8.46 -7.03 -15.47
N LEU A 35 -8.80 -5.74 -15.55
CA LEU A 35 -7.83 -4.65 -15.72
C LEU A 35 -6.84 -4.57 -14.55
N LEU A 36 -7.34 -4.58 -13.31
CA LEU A 36 -6.49 -4.47 -12.11
C LEU A 36 -5.53 -5.66 -12.01
N LYS A 37 -6.01 -6.88 -12.28
CA LYS A 37 -5.18 -8.09 -12.34
C LYS A 37 -4.13 -8.00 -13.44
N ALA A 38 -4.49 -7.53 -14.63
CA ALA A 38 -3.54 -7.34 -15.72
C ALA A 38 -2.46 -6.30 -15.39
N CYS A 39 -2.83 -5.20 -14.73
CA CYS A 39 -1.89 -4.19 -14.25
C CYS A 39 -0.94 -4.74 -13.16
N ALA A 40 -1.46 -5.55 -12.23
CA ALA A 40 -0.66 -6.20 -11.19
C ALA A 40 0.33 -7.21 -11.80
N HIS A 41 -0.13 -8.03 -12.74
CA HIS A 41 0.71 -8.98 -13.46
C HIS A 41 1.84 -8.31 -14.26
N GLN A 42 1.62 -7.07 -14.72
CA GLN A 42 2.64 -6.26 -15.40
C GLN A 42 3.52 -5.43 -14.44
N ASN A 43 3.45 -5.66 -13.12
CA ASN A 43 4.15 -4.87 -12.11
C ASN A 43 3.87 -3.37 -12.20
N ARG A 44 2.69 -2.97 -12.70
CA ARG A 44 2.27 -1.56 -12.74
C ARG A 44 1.50 -1.15 -11.49
N LEU A 45 0.89 -2.13 -10.81
CA LEU A 45 0.18 -1.99 -9.56
C LEU A 45 0.60 -3.09 -8.60
N VAL A 46 0.50 -2.80 -7.32
CA VAL A 46 0.66 -3.72 -6.21
C VAL A 46 -0.68 -3.80 -5.50
N GLN A 47 -1.22 -5.00 -5.40
CA GLN A 47 -2.42 -5.25 -4.63
C GLN A 47 -2.04 -5.35 -3.15
N VAL A 48 -2.50 -4.39 -2.34
CA VAL A 48 -2.23 -4.33 -0.89
C VAL A 48 -3.35 -5.01 -0.11
N SER A 49 -4.59 -4.89 -0.57
CA SER A 49 -5.74 -5.64 -0.07
C SER A 49 -6.71 -5.96 -1.21
N GLU A 50 -7.82 -6.63 -0.91
CA GLU A 50 -8.83 -6.97 -1.94
C GLU A 50 -9.37 -5.72 -2.68
N ASP A 51 -9.44 -4.60 -1.97
CA ASP A 51 -10.09 -3.35 -2.37
C ASP A 51 -9.09 -2.19 -2.59
N LEU A 52 -7.78 -2.46 -2.46
CA LEU A 52 -6.77 -1.41 -2.42
C LEU A 52 -5.53 -1.77 -3.25
N TYR A 53 -5.19 -0.85 -4.16
CA TYR A 53 -4.06 -0.97 -5.07
C TYR A 53 -3.19 0.28 -4.99
N TYR A 54 -1.89 0.07 -5.00
CA TYR A 54 -0.88 1.13 -5.07
C TYR A 54 -0.02 0.93 -6.31
N THR A 55 0.74 1.95 -6.71
CA THR A 55 1.83 1.78 -7.66
C THR A 55 3.08 1.24 -6.94
N PRO A 56 4.00 0.56 -7.64
CA PRO A 56 5.27 0.14 -7.06
C PRO A 56 6.03 1.31 -6.40
N GLY A 57 6.07 2.47 -7.06
CA GLY A 57 6.76 3.65 -6.52
C GLY A 57 6.17 4.17 -5.20
N GLN A 58 4.84 4.09 -5.02
CA GLN A 58 4.23 4.38 -3.72
C GLN A 58 4.68 3.37 -2.66
N ILE A 59 4.66 2.07 -2.97
CA ILE A 59 5.13 1.04 -2.04
C ILE A 59 6.59 1.25 -1.65
N ASP A 60 7.46 1.50 -2.62
CA ASP A 60 8.89 1.77 -2.39
C ASP A 60 9.10 2.99 -1.49
N GLN A 61 8.34 4.06 -1.72
CA GLN A 61 8.39 5.27 -0.88
C GLN A 61 7.92 4.99 0.55
N ALA A 62 6.81 4.25 0.73
CA ALA A 62 6.31 3.88 2.06
C ALA A 62 7.33 3.00 2.81
N VAL A 63 7.92 2.03 2.12
CA VAL A 63 8.99 1.18 2.66
C VAL A 63 10.22 2.00 3.05
N ALA A 64 10.63 2.96 2.22
CA ALA A 64 11.77 3.84 2.52
C ALA A 64 11.54 4.70 3.76
N LEU A 65 10.33 5.28 3.90
CA LEU A 65 9.94 6.05 5.08
C LEU A 65 9.92 5.17 6.33
N LEU A 66 9.35 3.97 6.23
CA LEU A 66 9.29 3.02 7.34
C LEU A 66 10.67 2.51 7.75
N ARG A 67 11.54 2.21 6.79
CA ARG A 67 12.94 1.87 7.04
C ARG A 67 13.67 3.02 7.75
N LYS A 68 13.41 4.28 7.36
CA LYS A 68 13.97 5.46 8.04
C LYS A 68 13.46 5.59 9.47
N HIS A 69 12.18 5.31 9.73
CA HIS A 69 11.62 5.24 11.08
C HIS A 69 12.37 4.21 11.94
N PHE A 70 12.59 3.00 11.42
CA PHE A 70 13.26 1.93 12.14
C PHE A 70 14.73 2.19 12.50
N LYS A 71 15.40 3.13 11.81
CA LYS A 71 16.76 3.58 12.19
C LYS A 71 16.78 4.36 13.51
N ASN A 72 15.67 5.00 13.86
CA ASN A 72 15.58 5.85 15.06
C ASN A 72 14.73 5.21 16.17
N GLN A 73 13.71 4.43 15.80
CA GLN A 73 12.80 3.77 16.73
C GLN A 73 12.72 2.28 16.39
N PRO A 74 12.96 1.36 17.33
CA PRO A 74 13.04 -0.07 17.03
C PRO A 74 11.70 -0.72 16.66
N VAL A 75 10.59 -0.01 16.90
CA VAL A 75 9.23 -0.50 16.69
C VAL A 75 8.37 0.57 16.02
N VAL A 76 7.28 0.15 15.39
CA VAL A 76 6.28 1.04 14.81
C VAL A 76 4.89 0.56 15.21
N THR A 77 4.06 1.45 15.74
CA THR A 77 2.64 1.19 15.95
C THR A 77 1.84 1.64 14.74
N VAL A 78 0.56 1.26 14.69
CA VAL A 78 -0.36 1.78 13.67
C VAL A 78 -0.49 3.31 13.75
N ILE A 79 -0.38 3.89 14.95
CA ILE A 79 -0.45 5.35 15.16
C ILE A 79 0.76 6.03 14.55
N ASP A 80 1.96 5.55 14.85
CA ASP A 80 3.20 6.09 14.30
C ASP A 80 3.20 6.02 12.76
N PHE A 81 2.78 4.88 12.21
CA PHE A 81 2.78 4.70 10.76
C PHE A 81 1.75 5.55 10.02
N LYS A 82 0.55 5.75 10.59
CA LYS A 82 -0.45 6.64 9.99
C LYS A 82 0.05 8.09 9.96
N GLU A 83 0.79 8.52 10.97
CA GLU A 83 1.35 9.87 11.07
C GLU A 83 2.54 10.03 10.14
N LEU A 84 3.36 8.98 9.99
CA LEU A 84 4.49 8.93 9.06
C LEU A 84 4.08 9.17 7.60
N LEU A 85 2.91 8.67 7.18
CA LEU A 85 2.41 8.81 5.81
C LEU A 85 1.27 9.84 5.66
N ASP A 86 0.85 10.47 6.76
CA ASP A 86 -0.33 11.34 6.83
C ASP A 86 -1.59 10.71 6.20
N ILE A 87 -1.95 9.54 6.73
CA ILE A 87 -3.08 8.74 6.24
C ILE A 87 -4.05 8.35 7.35
N SER A 88 -5.23 7.88 6.96
CA SER A 88 -6.16 7.28 7.92
C SER A 88 -5.63 5.96 8.50
N ARG A 89 -6.11 5.61 9.70
CA ARG A 89 -5.81 4.34 10.36
C ARG A 89 -6.11 3.13 9.47
N LYS A 90 -7.19 3.18 8.68
CA LYS A 90 -7.59 2.05 7.81
C LYS A 90 -6.52 1.75 6.76
N HIS A 91 -6.06 2.77 6.03
CA HIS A 91 -4.98 2.61 5.06
C HIS A 91 -3.66 2.19 5.71
N ALA A 92 -3.34 2.74 6.88
CA ALA A 92 -2.13 2.36 7.64
C ALA A 92 -2.14 0.87 8.02
N VAL A 93 -3.27 0.35 8.52
CA VAL A 93 -3.41 -1.06 8.87
C VAL A 93 -3.22 -1.95 7.64
N GLU A 94 -3.91 -1.67 6.53
CA GLU A 94 -3.82 -2.49 5.30
C GLU A 94 -2.39 -2.51 4.72
N LEU A 95 -1.69 -1.36 4.70
CA LEU A 95 -0.30 -1.31 4.25
C LEU A 95 0.64 -2.09 5.17
N LEU A 96 0.47 -1.96 6.49
CA LEU A 96 1.30 -2.69 7.43
C LEU A 96 1.05 -4.21 7.37
N GLU A 97 -0.20 -4.63 7.20
CA GLU A 97 -0.54 -6.04 6.97
C GLU A 97 0.06 -6.57 5.67
N TYR A 98 0.06 -5.75 4.61
CA TYR A 98 0.76 -6.08 3.38
C TYR A 98 2.27 -6.24 3.64
N PHE A 99 2.92 -5.32 4.34
CA PHE A 99 4.35 -5.44 4.67
C PHE A 99 4.66 -6.67 5.54
N ASP A 100 3.77 -7.02 6.47
CA ASP A 100 3.88 -8.26 7.24
C ASP A 100 3.82 -9.49 6.31
N SER A 101 2.89 -9.50 5.34
CA SER A 101 2.76 -10.58 4.36
C SER A 101 3.97 -10.73 3.43
N GLN A 102 4.70 -9.63 3.19
CA GLN A 102 5.93 -9.60 2.41
C GLN A 102 7.18 -9.87 3.27
N HIS A 103 7.01 -10.20 4.55
CA HIS A 103 8.10 -10.40 5.53
C HIS A 103 9.01 -9.17 5.69
N LEU A 104 8.51 -7.98 5.37
CA LEU A 104 9.22 -6.72 5.60
C LEU A 104 9.18 -6.35 7.08
N THR A 105 8.04 -6.56 7.72
CA THR A 105 7.82 -6.37 9.15
C THR A 105 7.28 -7.63 9.81
N ILE A 106 7.39 -7.72 11.13
CA ILE A 106 6.73 -8.77 11.92
C ILE A 106 5.86 -8.09 12.97
N ARG A 107 4.58 -8.45 13.00
CA ARG A 107 3.64 -7.97 14.01
C ARG A 107 3.86 -8.67 15.34
N GLN A 108 3.96 -7.88 16.40
CA GLN A 108 4.01 -8.30 17.79
C GLN A 108 2.96 -7.50 18.56
N GLU A 109 1.84 -8.14 18.92
CA GLU A 109 0.71 -7.46 19.58
C GLU A 109 0.21 -6.22 18.79
N ASN A 110 0.48 -5.03 19.34
CA ASN A 110 0.05 -3.72 18.84
C ASN A 110 1.13 -2.96 18.05
N GLN A 111 2.31 -3.56 17.90
CA GLN A 111 3.45 -2.96 17.22
C GLN A 111 4.07 -3.90 16.20
N ARG A 112 4.99 -3.38 15.39
CA ARG A 112 5.78 -4.13 14.43
C ARG A 112 7.25 -3.86 14.63
N VAL A 113 8.05 -4.91 14.45
CA VAL A 113 9.52 -4.86 14.40
C VAL A 113 9.99 -5.01 12.96
N PRO A 114 11.17 -4.49 12.60
CA PRO A 114 11.73 -4.72 11.28
C PRO A 114 12.10 -6.20 11.08
N ALA A 115 11.87 -6.71 9.87
CA ALA A 115 12.42 -7.98 9.40
C ALA A 115 13.28 -7.71 8.15
N ARG A 116 12.88 -8.20 6.98
CA ARG A 116 13.64 -8.00 5.73
C ARG A 116 13.67 -6.54 5.27
N ILE A 117 12.86 -5.67 5.86
CA ILE A 117 12.86 -4.23 5.56
C ILE A 117 14.18 -3.54 5.90
N MET A 118 15.11 -4.19 6.61
CA MET A 118 16.44 -3.63 6.87
C MET A 118 17.53 -4.20 5.94
N GLU A 119 17.20 -5.24 5.17
CA GLU A 119 18.08 -5.79 4.13
C GLU A 119 18.11 -4.80 2.96
N ALA A 120 19.32 -4.43 2.51
CA ALA A 120 19.54 -3.46 1.44
C ALA A 120 19.46 -4.15 0.07
#